data_AF-A0A9E2V916-F1
#
_entry.id   AF-A0A9E2V916-F1
#
_cell.length_a   1.000
_cell.length_b   1.000
_cell.length_c   1.000
_cell.angle_alpha   90.00
_cell.angle_beta   90.00
_cell.angle_gamma   90.00
#
_symmetry.space_group_name_H-M   'P 1'
#
loop_
_entity.id
_entity.type
_entity.pdbx_description
1 polymer ?
#
loop_
_entity_poly.entity_id
_entity_poly.type
_entity_poly.pdbx_seq_one_letter_code
_entity_poly.pdbx_strand_id
1 'polypeptide(L)'
;PKNQDTDDDGLSDWAEIVVYRTDPLKKDTDGDGIIDSKEQEVLEIQNQIRIMRDSDHDGLVDGKEKELGTDPRKRDTDGDGLLDGVEVILNKDPLEKDYDPEAMDSDGDGLLDTQEKELGTHPMLQDTDRDGLLDYEEVMIYYSDPLNTDTDGDGHPDAAEVKNGYNPRGPGKLPELPAYIRFTS
;
A
#
# COMPACT_ATOMS: atom_id res chain seq x y z
N PRO A 1 9.23 -14.45 45.62
CA PRO A 1 9.99 -13.39 44.94
C PRO A 1 9.36 -12.02 45.25
N LYS A 2 10.16 -10.98 45.54
CA LYS A 2 9.64 -9.66 45.97
C LYS A 2 9.49 -8.65 44.82
N ASN A 3 10.07 -8.93 43.66
CA ASN A 3 9.69 -8.29 42.41
C ASN A 3 9.11 -9.38 41.49
N GLN A 4 8.07 -9.06 40.73
CA GLN A 4 7.43 -9.99 39.78
C GLN A 4 7.78 -9.65 38.33
N ASP A 5 8.47 -8.53 38.11
CA ASP A 5 8.93 -7.96 36.84
C ASP A 5 10.35 -7.44 37.16
N THR A 6 11.37 -8.25 36.89
CA THR A 6 12.71 -8.06 37.47
C THR A 6 13.49 -6.95 36.78
N ASP A 7 13.22 -6.68 35.51
CA ASP A 7 13.89 -5.65 34.74
C ASP A 7 13.05 -4.37 34.59
N ASP A 8 11.77 -4.37 35.00
CA ASP A 8 10.82 -3.26 34.93
C ASP A 8 10.50 -2.84 33.48
N ASP A 9 10.33 -3.82 32.57
CA ASP A 9 9.95 -3.61 31.17
C ASP A 9 8.43 -3.67 30.93
N GLY A 10 7.66 -4.14 31.92
CA GLY A 10 6.21 -4.29 31.87
C GLY A 10 5.71 -5.72 31.65
N LEU A 11 6.60 -6.70 31.45
CA LEU A 11 6.31 -8.12 31.50
C LEU A 11 6.69 -8.69 32.87
N SER A 12 5.89 -9.62 33.39
CA SER A 12 6.30 -10.36 34.59
C SER A 12 7.34 -11.43 34.23
N ASP A 13 8.27 -11.74 35.14
CA ASP A 13 9.29 -12.80 34.99
C ASP A 13 8.68 -14.13 34.48
N TRP A 14 7.47 -14.44 34.94
CA TRP A 14 6.75 -15.66 34.54
C TRP A 14 6.30 -15.60 33.07
N ALA A 15 5.78 -14.46 32.63
CA ALA A 15 5.31 -14.26 31.26
C ALA A 15 6.48 -14.28 30.27
N GLU A 16 7.60 -13.64 30.63
CA GLU A 16 8.82 -13.66 29.84
C GLU A 16 9.33 -15.08 29.63
N ILE A 17 9.39 -15.90 30.67
CA ILE A 17 9.88 -17.29 30.54
C ILE A 17 8.88 -18.20 29.80
N VAL A 18 7.58 -18.08 30.11
CA VAL A 18 6.58 -19.08 29.71
C VAL A 18 5.86 -18.72 28.41
N VAL A 19 5.61 -17.42 28.18
CA VAL A 19 4.84 -16.93 27.03
C VAL A 19 5.77 -16.41 25.95
N TYR A 20 6.62 -15.44 26.28
CA TYR A 20 7.40 -14.68 25.30
C TYR A 20 8.78 -15.27 25.01
N ARG A 21 9.29 -16.11 25.92
CA ARG A 21 10.64 -16.73 25.89
C ARG A 21 11.77 -15.70 25.82
N THR A 22 11.62 -14.63 26.58
CA THR A 22 12.61 -13.55 26.74
C THR A 22 13.37 -13.67 28.07
N ASP A 23 14.42 -12.87 28.26
CA ASP A 23 15.30 -12.85 29.43
C ASP A 23 14.80 -11.85 30.49
N PRO A 24 14.27 -12.31 31.64
CA PRO A 24 13.66 -11.45 32.67
C PRO A 24 14.62 -10.49 33.38
N LEU A 25 15.89 -10.49 32.99
CA LEU A 25 16.91 -9.59 33.50
C LEU A 25 17.23 -8.45 32.52
N LYS A 26 16.57 -8.41 31.36
CA LYS A 26 16.89 -7.48 30.28
C LYS A 26 15.63 -7.00 29.59
N LYS A 27 15.43 -5.67 29.65
CA LYS A 27 14.31 -5.02 28.96
C LYS A 27 14.24 -5.30 27.47
N ASP A 28 15.38 -5.60 26.87
CA ASP A 28 15.58 -5.88 25.46
C ASP A 28 16.52 -7.09 25.41
N THR A 29 15.93 -8.26 25.19
CA THR A 29 16.62 -9.54 25.29
C THR A 29 17.63 -9.74 24.17
N ASP A 30 17.27 -9.34 22.94
CA ASP A 30 18.05 -9.57 21.73
C ASP A 30 18.93 -8.38 21.31
N GLY A 31 18.70 -7.22 21.90
CA GLY A 31 19.49 -6.01 21.76
C GLY A 31 19.17 -5.21 20.50
N ASP A 32 17.99 -5.38 19.91
CA ASP A 32 17.59 -4.69 18.68
C ASP A 32 17.06 -3.26 18.90
N GLY A 33 16.86 -2.86 20.16
CA GLY A 33 16.37 -1.56 20.57
C GLY A 33 14.87 -1.47 20.82
N ILE A 34 14.13 -2.58 20.71
CA ILE A 34 12.73 -2.71 21.10
C ILE A 34 12.66 -3.48 22.42
N ILE A 35 11.86 -2.99 23.37
CA ILE A 35 11.70 -3.73 24.63
C ILE A 35 10.78 -4.93 24.45
N ASP A 36 11.04 -6.02 25.17
CA ASP A 36 10.35 -7.30 25.03
C ASP A 36 8.82 -7.16 25.15
N SER A 37 8.36 -6.31 26.08
CA SER A 37 6.93 -5.98 26.24
C SER A 37 6.27 -5.34 25.01
N LYS A 38 7.05 -4.78 24.08
CA LYS A 38 6.59 -4.08 22.87
C LYS A 38 6.86 -4.85 21.59
N GLU A 39 7.76 -5.84 21.59
CA GLU A 39 8.13 -6.61 20.41
C GLU A 39 6.93 -7.28 19.72
N GLN A 40 5.97 -7.80 20.49
CA GLN A 40 4.77 -8.45 19.91
C GLN A 40 3.91 -7.48 19.10
N GLU A 41 3.75 -6.24 19.58
CA GLU A 41 3.01 -5.21 18.85
C GLU A 41 3.76 -4.82 17.57
N VAL A 42 5.09 -4.74 17.63
CA VAL A 42 5.91 -4.48 16.44
C VAL A 42 5.82 -5.62 15.43
N LEU A 43 5.85 -6.88 15.88
CA LEU A 43 5.72 -8.04 15.00
C LEU A 43 4.35 -8.11 14.32
N GLU A 44 3.29 -7.76 15.05
CA GLU A 44 1.94 -7.72 14.49
C GLU A 44 1.83 -6.59 13.44
N ILE A 45 2.38 -5.41 13.74
CA ILE A 45 2.47 -4.30 12.76
C ILE A 45 3.30 -4.70 11.53
N GLN A 46 4.46 -5.36 11.71
CA GLN A 46 5.30 -5.82 10.60
C GLN A 46 4.60 -6.86 9.73
N ASN A 47 3.81 -7.76 10.34
CA ASN A 47 3.01 -8.73 9.59
C ASN A 47 1.88 -8.05 8.82
N GLN A 48 1.22 -7.03 9.39
CA GLN A 48 0.23 -6.21 8.67
C GLN A 48 0.87 -5.45 7.50
N ILE A 49 2.07 -4.89 7.68
CA ILE A 49 2.83 -4.25 6.59
C ILE A 49 3.16 -5.24 5.48
N ARG A 50 3.57 -6.46 5.84
CA ARG A 50 3.95 -7.50 4.87
C ARG A 50 2.80 -7.97 3.99
N ILE A 51 1.58 -8.06 4.52
CA ILE A 51 0.40 -8.48 3.75
C ILE A 51 -0.17 -7.38 2.84
N MET A 52 0.27 -6.14 3.04
CA MET A 52 -0.16 -4.98 2.27
C MET A 52 0.92 -4.44 1.33
N ARG A 53 2.09 -5.10 1.31
CA ARG A 53 3.13 -4.81 0.34
C ARG A 53 2.60 -5.15 -1.05
N ASP A 54 2.62 -4.19 -1.95
CA ASP A 54 2.61 -4.37 -3.40
C ASP A 54 4.08 -4.12 -3.81
N SER A 55 4.67 -4.86 -4.73
CA SER A 55 6.12 -4.77 -5.00
C SER A 55 6.41 -4.23 -6.39
N ASP A 56 5.43 -4.21 -7.27
CA ASP A 56 5.56 -3.76 -8.65
C ASP A 56 4.61 -2.60 -8.99
N HIS A 57 3.72 -2.21 -8.07
CA HIS A 57 2.85 -1.04 -8.13
C HIS A 57 1.77 -1.19 -9.21
N ASP A 58 1.14 -2.36 -9.25
CA ASP A 58 0.09 -2.70 -10.21
C ASP A 58 -1.32 -2.65 -9.59
N GLY A 59 -1.40 -2.38 -8.28
CA GLY A 59 -2.65 -2.29 -7.52
C GLY A 59 -3.08 -3.61 -6.85
N LEU A 60 -2.28 -4.68 -6.98
CA LEU A 60 -2.47 -5.97 -6.34
C LEU A 60 -1.36 -6.21 -5.31
N VAL A 61 -1.73 -6.46 -4.05
CA VAL A 61 -0.72 -6.67 -2.99
C VAL A 61 -0.02 -8.04 -3.16
N ASP A 62 1.29 -8.13 -2.90
CA ASP A 62 2.15 -9.34 -2.89
C ASP A 62 1.46 -10.56 -2.27
N GLY A 63 0.73 -10.31 -1.18
CA GLY A 63 -0.01 -11.35 -0.47
C GLY A 63 -1.11 -11.95 -1.34
N LYS A 64 -1.86 -11.10 -2.04
CA LYS A 64 -2.93 -11.48 -2.94
C LYS A 64 -2.39 -12.05 -4.25
N GLU A 65 -1.32 -11.47 -4.77
CA GLU A 65 -0.61 -11.97 -5.94
C GLU A 65 -0.15 -13.41 -5.75
N LYS A 66 0.45 -13.71 -4.58
CA LYS A 66 0.84 -15.07 -4.23
C LYS A 66 -0.34 -16.04 -4.13
N GLU A 67 -1.53 -15.58 -3.71
CA GLU A 67 -2.74 -16.40 -3.71
C GLU A 67 -3.24 -16.69 -5.12
N LEU A 68 -3.14 -15.71 -6.02
CA LEU A 68 -3.59 -15.81 -7.41
C LEU A 68 -2.56 -16.50 -8.31
N GLY A 69 -1.28 -16.53 -7.89
CA GLY A 69 -0.18 -17.13 -8.65
C GLY A 69 0.55 -16.16 -9.56
N THR A 70 0.31 -14.85 -9.42
CA THR A 70 1.03 -13.78 -10.13
C THR A 70 2.42 -13.54 -9.51
N ASP A 71 3.31 -12.84 -10.22
CA ASP A 71 4.65 -12.49 -9.75
C ASP A 71 4.68 -11.08 -9.15
N PRO A 72 4.88 -10.92 -7.82
CA PRO A 72 4.91 -9.62 -7.16
C PRO A 72 5.91 -8.59 -7.67
N ARG A 73 6.79 -8.96 -8.59
CA ARG A 73 7.76 -8.03 -9.17
C ARG A 73 7.47 -7.70 -10.62
N LYS A 74 6.31 -8.11 -11.13
CA LYS A 74 5.94 -7.97 -12.52
C LYS A 74 4.47 -7.56 -12.62
N ARG A 75 4.27 -6.26 -12.85
CA ARG A 75 2.95 -5.61 -12.91
C ARG A 75 1.93 -6.24 -13.87
N ASP A 76 2.39 -7.10 -14.76
CA ASP A 76 1.64 -7.76 -15.82
C ASP A 76 2.28 -9.15 -15.92
N THR A 77 1.76 -10.14 -15.19
CA THR A 77 2.38 -11.45 -15.01
C THR A 77 2.39 -12.23 -16.31
N ASP A 78 1.29 -12.23 -17.04
CA ASP A 78 1.13 -13.03 -18.23
C ASP A 78 1.78 -12.37 -19.48
N GLY A 79 2.06 -11.07 -19.41
CA GLY A 79 2.71 -10.27 -20.45
C GLY A 79 1.77 -9.94 -21.60
N ASP A 80 0.50 -9.67 -21.34
CA ASP A 80 -0.49 -9.33 -22.34
C ASP A 80 -0.72 -7.82 -22.50
N GLY A 81 -0.30 -7.02 -21.52
CA GLY A 81 -0.39 -5.56 -21.52
C GLY A 81 -1.41 -4.99 -20.54
N LEU A 82 -2.22 -5.82 -19.88
CA LEU A 82 -3.03 -5.43 -18.72
C LEU A 82 -2.24 -5.66 -17.42
N LEU A 83 -2.48 -4.82 -16.43
CA LEU A 83 -1.86 -4.99 -15.11
C LEU A 83 -2.62 -6.05 -14.30
N ASP A 84 -1.94 -6.89 -13.50
CA ASP A 84 -2.61 -7.98 -12.78
C ASP A 84 -3.70 -7.43 -11.84
N GLY A 85 -3.41 -6.33 -11.16
CA GLY A 85 -4.38 -5.61 -10.32
C GLY A 85 -5.61 -5.10 -11.10
N VAL A 86 -5.43 -4.64 -12.33
CA VAL A 86 -6.53 -4.20 -13.20
C VAL A 86 -7.39 -5.40 -13.62
N GLU A 87 -6.77 -6.51 -14.02
CA GLU A 87 -7.48 -7.71 -14.44
C GLU A 87 -8.34 -8.29 -13.31
N VAL A 88 -7.81 -8.36 -12.09
CA VAL A 88 -8.56 -8.83 -10.92
C VAL A 88 -9.82 -8.01 -10.67
N ILE A 89 -9.75 -6.68 -10.83
CA ILE A 89 -10.90 -5.78 -10.67
C ILE A 89 -11.95 -6.01 -11.76
N LEU A 90 -11.50 -6.28 -12.97
CA LEU A 90 -12.36 -6.61 -14.11
C LEU A 90 -12.93 -8.04 -14.03
N ASN A 91 -12.61 -8.80 -12.97
CA ASN A 91 -12.91 -10.23 -12.83
C ASN A 91 -12.35 -11.07 -13.99
N LYS A 92 -11.19 -10.66 -14.51
CA LYS A 92 -10.36 -11.41 -15.44
C LYS A 92 -9.32 -12.24 -14.68
N ASP A 93 -8.64 -13.13 -15.40
CA ASP A 93 -7.59 -13.98 -14.84
C ASP A 93 -6.22 -13.41 -15.22
N PRO A 94 -5.43 -12.88 -14.25
CA PRO A 94 -4.13 -12.25 -14.52
C PRO A 94 -3.03 -13.22 -14.98
N LEU A 95 -3.37 -14.49 -15.18
CA LEU A 95 -2.50 -15.51 -15.73
C LEU A 95 -2.87 -15.92 -17.15
N GLU A 96 -3.97 -15.41 -17.70
CA GLU A 96 -4.46 -15.72 -19.04
C GLU A 96 -4.38 -14.52 -19.97
N LYS A 97 -3.66 -14.68 -21.08
CA LYS A 97 -3.57 -13.65 -22.13
C LYS A 97 -4.94 -13.42 -22.75
N ASP A 98 -5.64 -12.44 -22.23
CA ASP A 98 -6.97 -12.03 -22.64
C ASP A 98 -7.01 -10.59 -23.15
N TYR A 99 -5.82 -9.98 -23.27
CA TYR A 99 -5.58 -8.69 -23.90
C TYR A 99 -6.36 -8.61 -25.19
N ASP A 100 -7.35 -7.73 -25.15
CA ASP A 100 -8.03 -7.28 -26.33
C ASP A 100 -7.09 -6.26 -26.99
N PRO A 101 -6.56 -6.51 -28.20
CA PRO A 101 -5.78 -5.50 -28.92
C PRO A 101 -6.57 -4.22 -29.25
N GLU A 102 -7.88 -4.17 -28.95
CA GLU A 102 -8.69 -2.96 -28.93
C GLU A 102 -8.63 -2.18 -27.60
N ALA A 103 -8.07 -2.75 -26.52
CA ALA A 103 -7.79 -2.11 -25.23
C ALA A 103 -6.47 -1.33 -25.31
N MET A 104 -6.57 -0.09 -25.81
CA MET A 104 -5.46 0.86 -25.90
C MET A 104 -5.29 1.57 -24.55
N ASP A 105 -4.05 1.71 -24.08
CA ASP A 105 -3.63 2.64 -23.01
C ASP A 105 -2.59 3.56 -23.66
N SER A 106 -3.07 4.69 -24.13
CA SER A 106 -2.34 5.56 -25.06
C SER A 106 -1.28 6.43 -24.39
N ASP A 107 -1.42 6.73 -23.09
CA ASP A 107 -0.42 7.49 -22.33
C ASP A 107 0.36 6.66 -21.31
N GLY A 108 -0.06 5.42 -21.04
CA GLY A 108 0.68 4.47 -20.23
C GLY A 108 0.62 4.76 -18.74
N ASP A 109 -0.44 5.41 -18.25
CA ASP A 109 -0.64 5.69 -16.83
C ASP A 109 -1.19 4.47 -16.05
N GLY A 110 -1.78 3.50 -16.76
CA GLY A 110 -2.38 2.28 -16.20
C GLY A 110 -3.91 2.22 -16.34
N LEU A 111 -4.56 3.26 -16.85
CA LEU A 111 -5.96 3.25 -17.29
C LEU A 111 -6.02 3.04 -18.81
N LEU A 112 -6.93 2.19 -19.26
CA LEU A 112 -7.23 2.05 -20.69
C LEU A 112 -7.97 3.30 -21.19
N ASP A 113 -7.76 3.68 -22.47
CA ASP A 113 -8.50 4.74 -23.17
C ASP A 113 -10.03 4.62 -23.00
N THR A 114 -10.53 3.38 -22.91
CA THR A 114 -11.94 3.10 -22.66
C THR A 114 -12.36 3.42 -21.23
N GLN A 115 -11.53 3.14 -20.23
CA GLN A 115 -11.76 3.48 -18.83
C GLN A 115 -11.65 4.98 -18.62
N GLU A 116 -10.65 5.62 -19.20
CA GLU A 116 -10.48 7.06 -19.12
C GLU A 116 -11.68 7.80 -19.70
N LYS A 117 -12.20 7.32 -20.83
CA LYS A 117 -13.44 7.84 -21.40
C LYS A 117 -14.65 7.69 -20.47
N GLU A 118 -14.72 6.62 -19.68
CA GLU A 118 -15.79 6.40 -18.69
C GLU A 118 -15.62 7.29 -17.45
N LEU A 119 -14.38 7.50 -17.00
CA LEU A 119 -14.01 8.38 -15.89
C LEU A 119 -14.07 9.86 -16.27
N GLY A 120 -13.98 10.18 -17.55
CA GLY A 120 -13.91 11.53 -18.08
C GLY A 120 -12.49 12.10 -18.15
N THR A 121 -11.47 11.29 -17.87
CA THR A 121 -10.05 11.62 -18.01
C THR A 121 -9.63 11.59 -19.48
N HIS A 122 -8.40 12.04 -19.77
CA HIS A 122 -7.94 12.27 -21.13
C HIS A 122 -6.94 11.20 -21.58
N PRO A 123 -7.25 10.40 -22.63
CA PRO A 123 -6.44 9.28 -23.12
C PRO A 123 -5.04 9.54 -23.68
N MET A 124 -4.45 10.68 -23.43
CA MET A 124 -3.12 11.04 -23.93
C MET A 124 -2.37 11.85 -22.88
N LEU A 125 -2.91 11.94 -21.66
CA LEU A 125 -2.44 12.71 -20.53
C LEU A 125 -2.53 11.82 -19.29
N GLN A 126 -1.37 11.35 -18.84
CA GLN A 126 -1.29 10.52 -17.64
C GLN A 126 -1.83 11.21 -16.37
N ASP A 127 -2.02 12.52 -16.40
CA ASP A 127 -2.44 13.40 -15.31
C ASP A 127 -3.36 14.46 -15.96
N THR A 128 -4.67 14.23 -15.87
CA THR A 128 -5.67 15.00 -16.60
C THR A 128 -5.84 16.40 -16.02
N ASP A 129 -5.86 16.53 -14.69
CA ASP A 129 -6.11 17.80 -14.00
C ASP A 129 -4.82 18.61 -13.71
N ARG A 130 -3.66 17.96 -13.85
CA ARG A 130 -2.31 18.52 -13.76
C ARG A 130 -1.90 18.95 -12.36
N ASP A 131 -2.38 18.25 -11.34
CA ASP A 131 -1.98 18.48 -9.96
C ASP A 131 -0.66 17.78 -9.60
N GLY A 132 -0.28 16.76 -10.38
CA GLY A 132 0.93 15.96 -10.24
C GLY A 132 0.74 14.52 -9.76
N LEU A 133 -0.50 14.02 -9.63
CA LEU A 133 -0.83 12.60 -9.52
C LEU A 133 -1.26 12.04 -10.89
N LEU A 134 -1.01 10.75 -11.12
CA LEU A 134 -1.54 10.11 -12.34
C LEU A 134 -3.03 9.78 -12.17
N ASP A 135 -3.80 9.82 -13.26
CA ASP A 135 -5.24 9.51 -13.20
C ASP A 135 -5.48 8.11 -12.63
N TYR A 136 -4.65 7.13 -13.03
CA TYR A 136 -4.62 5.81 -12.40
C TYR A 136 -4.40 5.87 -10.88
N GLU A 137 -3.41 6.61 -10.40
CA GLU A 137 -3.07 6.67 -8.96
C GLU A 137 -4.22 7.29 -8.15
N GLU A 138 -4.83 8.35 -8.69
CA GLU A 138 -5.98 9.00 -8.09
C GLU A 138 -7.17 8.06 -7.97
N VAL A 139 -7.51 7.34 -9.04
CA VAL A 139 -8.67 6.44 -9.04
C VAL A 139 -8.42 5.19 -8.19
N MET A 140 -7.21 4.62 -8.27
CA MET A 140 -6.92 3.29 -7.76
C MET A 140 -6.30 3.28 -6.36
N ILE A 141 -5.47 4.27 -6.04
CA ILE A 141 -4.68 4.30 -4.82
C ILE A 141 -5.29 5.28 -3.82
N TYR A 142 -5.49 6.52 -4.24
CA TYR A 142 -5.93 7.60 -3.34
C TYR A 142 -7.45 7.76 -3.29
N TYR A 143 -8.12 7.22 -4.30
CA TYR A 143 -9.55 7.39 -4.53
C TYR A 143 -9.95 8.88 -4.60
N SER A 144 -9.05 9.76 -5.02
CA SER A 144 -9.33 11.17 -5.34
C SER A 144 -10.03 11.29 -6.70
N ASP A 145 -10.46 12.50 -7.05
CA ASP A 145 -11.12 12.80 -8.32
C ASP A 145 -10.07 13.26 -9.35
N PRO A 146 -9.75 12.46 -10.40
CA PRO A 146 -8.69 12.77 -11.37
C PRO A 146 -9.00 13.97 -12.28
N LEU A 147 -10.15 14.62 -12.07
CA LEU A 147 -10.57 15.81 -12.79
C LEU A 147 -10.56 17.06 -11.90
N ASN A 148 -10.10 16.93 -10.65
CA ASN A 148 -10.17 18.00 -9.67
C ASN A 148 -8.93 18.05 -8.77
N THR A 149 -8.11 19.07 -9.00
CA THR A 149 -6.81 19.23 -8.34
C THR A 149 -6.83 19.32 -6.82
N ASP A 150 -8.01 19.47 -6.19
CA ASP A 150 -8.25 19.59 -4.75
C ASP A 150 -9.60 18.91 -4.46
N THR A 151 -9.58 17.60 -4.25
CA THR A 151 -10.77 16.74 -4.21
C THR A 151 -11.69 17.09 -3.05
N ASP A 152 -11.12 17.39 -1.87
CA ASP A 152 -11.90 17.70 -0.68
C ASP A 152 -12.25 19.19 -0.51
N GLY A 153 -11.60 20.06 -1.29
CA GLY A 153 -11.86 21.49 -1.35
C GLY A 153 -11.32 22.26 -0.15
N ASP A 154 -10.30 21.75 0.54
CA ASP A 154 -9.70 22.40 1.71
C ASP A 154 -8.65 23.47 1.36
N GLY A 155 -8.27 23.58 0.07
CA GLY A 155 -7.32 24.53 -0.47
C GLY A 155 -5.90 23.97 -0.65
N HIS A 156 -5.70 22.67 -0.45
CA HIS A 156 -4.46 21.96 -0.73
C HIS A 156 -4.64 20.99 -1.91
N PRO A 157 -3.73 21.00 -2.92
CA PRO A 157 -3.85 20.06 -4.01
C PRO A 157 -3.62 18.61 -3.58
N ASP A 158 -4.30 17.64 -4.21
CA ASP A 158 -4.28 16.23 -3.82
C ASP A 158 -2.84 15.66 -3.85
N ALA A 159 -2.08 15.93 -4.91
CA ALA A 159 -0.67 15.59 -5.02
C ALA A 159 0.19 16.16 -3.88
N ALA A 160 -0.12 17.39 -3.46
CA ALA A 160 0.61 18.05 -2.38
C ALA A 160 0.26 17.42 -1.03
N GLU A 161 -1.01 17.06 -0.82
CA GLU A 161 -1.44 16.36 0.38
C GLU A 161 -0.81 14.99 0.49
N VAL A 162 -0.91 14.17 -0.55
CA VAL A 162 -0.27 12.86 -0.67
C VAL A 162 1.21 12.94 -0.37
N LYS A 163 1.93 13.88 -1.00
CA LYS A 163 3.37 14.09 -0.78
C LYS A 163 3.72 14.44 0.66
N ASN A 164 2.78 15.05 1.39
CA ASN A 164 2.94 15.42 2.80
C ASN A 164 2.23 14.43 3.76
N GLY A 165 1.70 13.32 3.23
CA GLY A 165 1.02 12.25 3.96
C GLY A 165 -0.36 12.63 4.49
N TYR A 166 -1.07 13.53 3.82
CA TYR A 166 -2.45 13.95 4.12
C TYR A 166 -3.44 13.28 3.16
N ASN A 167 -4.70 13.20 3.58
CA ASN A 167 -5.74 12.48 2.84
C ASN A 167 -6.41 13.42 1.82
N PRO A 168 -6.28 13.17 0.51
CA PRO A 168 -6.85 14.06 -0.51
C PRO A 168 -8.39 14.12 -0.53
N ARG A 169 -9.05 13.24 0.23
CA ARG A 169 -10.52 13.13 0.27
C ARG A 169 -11.14 13.72 1.52
N GLY A 170 -10.36 14.33 2.40
CA GLY A 170 -10.91 14.86 3.63
C GLY A 170 -9.89 15.10 4.73
N PRO A 171 -10.37 15.61 5.88
CA PRO A 171 -9.49 15.99 6.96
C PRO A 171 -8.75 14.79 7.55
N GLY A 172 -7.47 15.01 7.83
CA GLY A 172 -6.64 14.07 8.57
C GLY A 172 -5.39 13.67 7.80
N LYS A 173 -4.60 12.79 8.42
CA LYS A 173 -3.52 12.13 7.68
C LYS A 173 -4.15 11.14 6.72
N LEU A 174 -3.52 10.95 5.55
CA LEU A 174 -3.79 9.78 4.71
C LEU A 174 -3.73 8.61 5.68
N PRO A 175 -4.84 7.90 5.96
CA PRO A 175 -4.79 6.76 6.87
C PRO A 175 -3.70 5.89 6.27
N GLU A 176 -2.56 5.71 6.96
CA GLU A 176 -1.33 5.29 6.29
C GLU A 176 -1.68 4.19 5.30
N LEU A 177 -1.72 4.53 4.00
CA LEU A 177 -1.72 3.51 2.98
C LEU A 177 -0.39 2.85 3.28
N PRO A 178 -0.40 1.60 3.75
CA PRO A 178 0.68 0.94 4.47
C PRO A 178 2.02 1.26 3.79
N ALA A 179 2.72 2.27 4.31
CA ALA A 179 3.96 2.87 3.81
C ALA A 179 4.26 2.80 2.29
N TYR A 180 3.28 2.75 1.37
CA TYR A 180 3.58 2.40 -0.01
C TYR A 180 4.15 3.57 -0.82
N ILE A 181 4.03 4.78 -0.31
CA ILE A 181 4.40 5.99 -1.07
C ILE A 181 5.27 6.89 -0.22
N ARG A 182 6.35 6.31 0.31
CA ARG A 182 7.51 7.10 0.75
C ARG A 182 8.64 6.89 -0.24
N PHE A 183 8.59 7.62 -1.34
CA PHE A 183 9.80 8.00 -2.06
C PHE A 183 10.65 8.87 -1.12
N THR A 184 11.52 8.25 -0.33
CA THR A 184 12.61 8.97 0.31
C THR A 184 13.85 8.85 -0.56
N SER A 185 14.32 10.01 -1.01
CA SER A 185 15.60 10.26 -1.68
C SER A 185 16.83 9.74 -0.92
#